data_AF-A0A164NBK4-F1
#
_entry.id   AF-A0A164NBK4-F1
#
_cell.length_a   1.000
_cell.length_b   1.000
_cell.length_c   1.000
_cell.angle_alpha   90.00
_cell.angle_beta   90.00
_cell.angle_gamma   90.00
#
_symmetry.space_group_name_H-M   'P 1'
#
loop_
_entity.id
_entity.type
_entity.pdbx_description
1 polymer ?
#
loop_
_entity_poly.entity_id
_entity_poly.type
_entity_poly.pdbx_seq_one_letter_code
_entity_poly.pdbx_strand_id
1 'polypeptide(L)'
;RLPTLWRAIPVFERLQTAWEKKQKDARFALYAPGLDKALKKLRKYYCAFDNKPVFVLAVFLHPYFKMDYIVKAWGGLEEQMQEIADGDRRAKNWKAEAERIVHDAVHFIYSLRY
;
A
#
# COMPACT_ATOMS: atom_id res chain seq x y z
N ARG A 1 -6.00 17.06 14.93
CA ARG A 1 -5.84 16.46 13.58
C ARG A 1 -6.78 15.26 13.49
N LEU A 2 -7.74 15.23 12.57
CA LEU A 2 -8.62 14.08 12.41
C LEU A 2 -7.85 12.91 11.75
N PRO A 3 -7.97 11.67 12.25
CA PRO A 3 -7.47 10.50 11.55
C PRO A 3 -8.29 10.32 10.27
N THR A 4 -7.64 10.43 9.12
CA THR A 4 -8.25 10.21 7.81
C THR A 4 -7.68 8.94 7.21
N LEU A 5 -8.55 8.09 6.67
CA LEU A 5 -8.19 6.76 6.17
C LEU A 5 -7.06 6.81 5.12
N TRP A 6 -7.02 7.86 4.29
CA TRP A 6 -5.96 8.07 3.30
C TRP A 6 -4.55 8.14 3.92
N ARG A 7 -4.42 8.53 5.20
CA ARG A 7 -3.12 8.61 5.88
C ARG A 7 -2.58 7.26 6.31
N ALA A 8 -3.41 6.22 6.36
CA ALA A 8 -3.00 4.91 6.87
C ALA A 8 -1.79 4.37 6.09
N ILE A 9 -1.93 4.20 4.77
CA ILE A 9 -0.85 3.68 3.92
C ILE A 9 0.43 4.52 4.05
N PRO A 10 0.42 5.86 3.80
CA PRO A 10 1.66 6.65 3.88
C PRO A 10 2.32 6.66 5.26
N VAL A 11 1.53 6.55 6.34
CA VAL A 11 2.08 6.48 7.71
C VAL A 11 2.74 5.12 7.95
N PHE A 12 2.12 4.03 7.51
CA PHE A 12 2.69 2.69 7.61
C PHE A 12 4.00 2.57 6.83
N GLU A 13 4.03 3.03 5.57
CA GLU A 13 5.23 3.02 4.73
C GLU A 13 6.38 3.84 5.34
N ARG A 14 6.06 5.04 5.88
CA ARG A 14 7.06 5.86 6.58
C ARG A 14 7.60 5.18 7.83
N LEU A 15 6.73 4.55 8.61
CA LEU A 15 7.12 3.84 9.83
C LEU A 15 8.00 2.64 9.51
N GLN A 16 7.61 1.85 8.50
CA GLN A 16 8.38 0.70 8.03
C GLN A 16 9.77 1.12 7.55
N THR A 17 9.86 2.13 6.66
CA THR A 17 11.13 2.67 6.18
C THR A 17 12.03 3.15 7.34
N ALA A 18 11.45 3.83 8.33
CA ALA A 18 12.20 4.30 9.49
C ALA A 18 12.76 3.16 10.34
N TRP A 19 12.01 2.07 10.50
CA TRP A 19 12.42 0.91 11.29
C TRP A 19 13.41 0.01 10.55
N GLU A 20 13.28 -0.14 9.23
CA GLU A 20 14.28 -0.82 8.40
C GLU A 20 15.63 -0.11 8.46
N LYS A 21 15.63 1.24 8.44
CA LYS A 21 16.86 2.03 8.64
C LYS A 21 17.47 1.81 10.02
N LYS A 22 16.65 1.77 11.07
CA LYS A 22 17.12 1.50 12.44
C LYS A 22 17.67 0.09 12.59
N GLN A 23 17.05 -0.91 11.97
CA GLN A 23 17.53 -2.28 12.02
C GLN A 23 18.93 -2.45 11.43
N LYS A 24 19.25 -1.68 10.39
CA LYS A 24 20.57 -1.69 9.72
C LYS A 24 21.64 -0.87 10.44
N ASP A 25 21.26 -0.08 11.44
CA ASP A 25 22.17 0.80 12.17
C ASP A 25 22.70 0.09 13.42
N ALA A 26 24.03 -0.04 13.52
CA ALA A 26 24.72 -0.71 14.62
C ALA A 26 24.35 -0.15 16.00
N ARG A 27 23.96 1.14 16.10
CA ARG A 27 23.51 1.75 17.36
C ARG A 27 22.25 1.11 17.92
N PHE A 28 21.45 0.46 17.08
CA PHE A 28 20.21 -0.21 17.47
C PHE A 28 20.34 -1.73 17.48
N ALA A 29 21.56 -2.29 17.43
CA ALA A 29 21.79 -3.74 17.42
C ALA A 29 21.09 -4.47 18.59
N LEU A 30 21.08 -3.86 19.78
CA LEU A 30 20.37 -4.38 20.96
C LEU A 30 18.86 -4.57 20.72
N TYR A 31 18.26 -3.73 19.88
CA TYR A 31 16.83 -3.76 19.58
C TYR A 31 16.48 -4.53 18.30
N ALA A 32 17.48 -5.06 17.57
CA ALA A 32 17.27 -5.74 16.29
C ALA A 32 16.21 -6.85 16.35
N PRO A 33 16.19 -7.74 17.38
CA PRO A 33 15.15 -8.77 17.48
C PRO A 33 13.73 -8.20 17.65
N GLY A 34 13.61 -7.06 18.34
CA GLY A 34 12.35 -6.34 18.52
C GLY A 34 11.90 -5.69 17.22
N LEU A 35 12.82 -5.02 16.52
CA LEU A 35 12.58 -4.40 15.21
C LEU A 35 12.13 -5.43 14.17
N ASP A 36 12.75 -6.62 14.15
CA ASP A 36 12.33 -7.72 13.29
C ASP A 36 10.87 -8.13 13.51
N LYS A 37 10.48 -8.32 14.77
CA LYS A 37 9.09 -8.67 15.11
C LYS A 37 8.13 -7.54 14.72
N ALA A 38 8.55 -6.30 14.92
CA ALA A 38 7.74 -5.13 14.64
C ALA A 38 7.56 -4.93 13.12
N LEU A 39 8.62 -5.09 12.32
CA LEU A 39 8.58 -5.07 10.85
C LEU A 39 7.71 -6.20 10.29
N LYS A 40 7.82 -7.42 10.84
CA LYS A 40 6.93 -8.55 10.47
C LYS A 40 5.46 -8.21 10.74
N LYS A 41 5.17 -7.54 11.87
CA LYS A 41 3.81 -7.09 12.21
C LYS A 41 3.31 -6.01 11.25
N LEU A 42 4.15 -5.02 10.92
CA LEU A 42 3.81 -3.97 9.96
C LEU A 42 3.52 -4.57 8.58
N ARG A 43 4.38 -5.45 8.09
CA ARG A 43 4.17 -6.15 6.81
C ARG A 43 2.86 -6.93 6.80
N LYS A 44 2.52 -7.63 7.89
CA LYS A 44 1.23 -8.35 8.00
C LYS A 44 0.04 -7.42 7.78
N TYR A 45 0.03 -6.24 8.42
CA TYR A 45 -1.09 -5.30 8.29
C TYR A 45 -1.08 -4.57 6.95
N TYR A 46 0.09 -4.22 6.43
CA TYR A 46 0.24 -3.62 5.11
C TYR A 46 -0.33 -4.54 4.02
N CYS A 47 0.07 -5.81 3.98
CA CYS A 47 -0.49 -6.80 3.04
C CYS A 47 -1.99 -7.07 3.28
N ALA A 48 -2.52 -6.78 4.47
CA ALA A 48 -3.96 -6.89 4.71
C ALA A 48 -4.75 -5.73 4.07
N PHE A 49 -4.10 -4.60 3.79
CA PHE A 49 -4.73 -3.46 3.10
C PHE A 49 -5.01 -3.77 1.64
N ASP A 50 -4.18 -4.61 1.01
CA ASP A 50 -4.36 -5.09 -0.38
C ASP A 50 -5.73 -5.73 -0.61
N ASN A 51 -6.31 -6.33 0.43
CA ASN A 51 -7.60 -7.03 0.37
C ASN A 51 -8.79 -6.10 0.67
N LYS A 52 -8.55 -4.81 0.91
CA LYS A 52 -9.55 -3.85 1.36
C LYS A 52 -9.60 -2.66 0.39
N PRO A 53 -10.55 -2.66 -0.58
CA PRO A 53 -10.68 -1.61 -1.59
C PRO A 53 -10.77 -0.19 -1.03
N VAL A 54 -11.28 -0.06 0.20
CA VAL A 54 -11.44 1.23 0.90
C VAL A 54 -10.14 2.03 1.03
N PHE A 55 -8.98 1.37 1.12
CA PHE A 55 -7.69 2.07 1.21
C PHE A 55 -7.27 2.65 -0.14
N VAL A 56 -7.49 1.89 -1.22
CA VAL A 56 -7.28 2.35 -2.61
C VAL A 56 -8.19 3.54 -2.90
N LEU A 57 -9.48 3.41 -2.58
CA LEU A 57 -10.46 4.50 -2.75
C LEU A 57 -10.09 5.74 -1.94
N ALA A 58 -9.64 5.58 -0.69
CA ALA A 58 -9.24 6.72 0.15
C ALA A 58 -8.03 7.48 -0.40
N VAL A 59 -7.05 6.78 -0.99
CA VAL A 59 -5.90 7.40 -1.67
C VAL A 59 -6.36 8.06 -2.97
N PHE A 60 -7.19 7.38 -3.76
CA PHE A 60 -7.71 7.89 -5.03
C PHE A 60 -8.52 9.18 -4.86
N LEU A 61 -9.40 9.23 -3.85
CA LEU A 61 -10.23 10.40 -3.54
C LEU A 61 -9.41 11.58 -2.97
N HIS A 62 -8.16 11.36 -2.57
CA HIS A 62 -7.31 12.43 -2.07
C HIS A 62 -6.86 13.35 -3.23
N PRO A 63 -7.17 14.66 -3.22
CA PRO A 63 -6.96 15.55 -4.37
C PRO A 63 -5.53 15.64 -4.89
N TYR A 64 -4.55 15.41 -4.02
CA TYR A 64 -3.12 15.47 -4.35
C TYR A 64 -2.53 14.13 -4.79
N PHE A 65 -3.12 12.99 -4.39
CA PHE A 65 -2.52 11.67 -4.65
C PHE A 65 -3.12 11.01 -5.88
N LYS A 66 -4.44 10.82 -5.87
CA LYS A 66 -5.19 10.21 -6.99
C LYS A 66 -4.51 8.92 -7.47
N MET A 67 -4.55 8.65 -8.77
CA MET A 67 -3.88 7.50 -9.39
C MET A 67 -2.36 7.64 -9.43
N ASP A 68 -1.84 8.87 -9.52
CA ASP A 68 -0.40 9.12 -9.66
C ASP A 68 0.39 8.55 -8.49
N TYR A 69 -0.16 8.64 -7.27
CA TYR A 69 0.44 8.02 -6.09
C TYR A 69 0.51 6.49 -6.23
N ILE A 70 -0.59 5.87 -6.66
CA ILE A 70 -0.70 4.41 -6.76
C ILE A 70 0.32 3.88 -7.77
N VAL A 71 0.42 4.50 -8.94
CA VAL A 71 1.40 4.13 -9.96
C VAL A 71 2.82 4.33 -9.44
N LYS A 72 3.10 5.47 -8.81
CA LYS A 72 4.44 5.80 -8.30
C LYS A 72 4.88 4.92 -7.13
N ALA A 73 3.96 4.58 -6.23
CA ALA A 73 4.28 3.86 -4.99
C ALA A 73 4.21 2.34 -5.17
N TRP A 74 3.30 1.83 -6.00
CA TRP A 74 3.00 0.40 -6.11
C TRP A 74 3.21 -0.18 -7.51
N GLY A 75 3.40 0.67 -8.53
CA GLY A 75 3.71 0.23 -9.88
C GLY A 75 2.50 -0.09 -10.77
N GLY A 76 2.79 -0.39 -12.02
CA GLY A 76 1.83 -0.73 -13.07
C GLY A 76 2.17 -2.06 -13.74
N LEU A 77 2.05 -2.09 -15.06
CA LEU A 77 2.29 -3.29 -15.85
C LEU A 77 3.78 -3.66 -15.89
N GLU A 78 4.67 -2.68 -16.02
CA GLU A 78 6.11 -2.89 -16.15
C GLU A 78 6.68 -3.51 -14.87
N GLU A 79 6.34 -2.96 -13.71
CA GLU A 79 6.75 -3.50 -12.41
C GLU A 79 6.17 -4.90 -12.18
N GLN A 80 4.91 -5.14 -12.55
CA GLN A 80 4.33 -6.48 -12.47
C GLN A 80 5.14 -7.50 -13.30
N MET A 81 5.52 -7.16 -14.53
CA MET A 81 6.30 -8.05 -15.38
C MET A 81 7.68 -8.33 -14.79
N GLN A 82 8.33 -7.31 -14.22
CA GLN A 82 9.62 -7.47 -13.54
C GLN A 82 9.51 -8.36 -12.30
N GLU A 83 8.50 -8.14 -11.45
CA GLU A 83 8.26 -8.95 -10.26
C GLU A 83 7.95 -10.41 -10.60
N ILE A 84 7.21 -10.67 -11.68
CA ILE A 84 6.97 -12.03 -12.20
C ILE A 84 8.29 -12.68 -12.65
N ALA A 85 9.14 -11.93 -13.35
CA ALA A 85 10.46 -12.41 -13.79
C ALA A 85 11.37 -12.75 -12.61
N ASP A 86 11.29 -11.97 -11.52
CA ASP A 86 12.01 -12.20 -10.26
C ASP A 86 11.39 -13.33 -9.41
N GLY A 87 10.26 -13.91 -9.85
CA GLY A 87 9.61 -15.07 -9.24
C GLY A 87 8.52 -14.75 -8.21
N ASP A 88 8.07 -13.50 -8.11
CA ASP A 88 6.95 -13.13 -7.24
C ASP A 88 5.61 -13.53 -7.87
N ARG A 89 5.02 -14.60 -7.32
CA ARG A 89 3.70 -15.10 -7.73
C ARG A 89 2.53 -14.18 -7.36
N ARG A 90 2.78 -13.14 -6.56
CA ARG A 90 1.78 -12.17 -6.10
C ARG A 90 1.89 -10.82 -6.81
N ALA A 91 2.80 -10.70 -7.77
CA ALA A 91 2.97 -9.52 -8.60
C ALA A 91 1.64 -9.05 -9.18
N LYS A 92 1.31 -7.77 -8.96
CA LYS A 92 0.02 -7.20 -9.34
C LYS A 92 0.22 -5.89 -10.07
N ASN A 93 -0.47 -5.72 -11.20
CA ASN A 93 -0.62 -4.40 -11.83
C ASN A 93 -1.56 -3.54 -10.99
N TRP A 94 -0.99 -2.77 -10.06
CA TRP A 94 -1.75 -1.95 -9.12
C TRP A 94 -2.51 -0.80 -9.78
N LYS A 95 -2.02 -0.28 -10.91
CA LYS A 95 -2.78 0.66 -11.74
C LYS A 95 -4.11 0.06 -12.20
N ALA A 96 -4.06 -1.11 -12.84
CA ALA A 96 -5.27 -1.77 -13.37
C ALA A 96 -6.22 -2.21 -12.24
N GLU A 97 -5.68 -2.71 -11.13
CA GLU A 97 -6.49 -3.07 -9.96
C GLU A 97 -7.19 -1.85 -9.36
N ALA A 98 -6.50 -0.72 -9.25
CA ALA A 98 -7.10 0.51 -8.75
C ALA A 98 -8.19 1.05 -9.69
N GLU A 99 -7.97 0.99 -11.01
CA GLU A 99 -8.99 1.34 -12.01
C GLU A 99 -10.24 0.45 -11.85
N ARG A 100 -10.05 -0.86 -11.70
CA ARG A 100 -11.15 -1.81 -11.45
C ARG A 100 -11.91 -1.47 -10.17
N ILE A 101 -11.21 -1.25 -9.06
CA ILE A 101 -11.81 -0.89 -7.77
C ILE A 101 -12.65 0.40 -7.88
N VAL A 102 -12.12 1.42 -8.55
CA VAL A 102 -12.82 2.70 -8.76
C VAL A 102 -14.05 2.49 -9.64
N HIS A 103 -13.92 1.74 -10.73
CA HIS A 103 -15.02 1.41 -11.62
C HIS A 103 -16.15 0.68 -10.89
N ASP A 104 -15.82 -0.39 -10.16
CA ASP A 104 -16.78 -1.19 -9.39
C ASP A 104 -17.52 -0.33 -8.35
N ALA A 105 -16.79 0.54 -7.64
CA ALA A 105 -17.37 1.43 -6.65
C ALA A 105 -18.33 2.45 -7.27
N VAL A 106 -17.95 3.03 -8.42
CA VAL A 106 -18.78 3.99 -9.15
C VAL A 106 -20.03 3.30 -9.70
N HIS A 107 -19.89 2.13 -10.33
CA HIS A 107 -20.99 1.36 -10.86
C HIS A 107 -22.00 0.99 -9.76
N PHE A 108 -21.52 0.53 -8.61
CA PHE A 108 -22.35 0.22 -7.44
C PHE A 108 -23.16 1.44 -6.98
N ILE A 109 -22.56 2.63 -6.95
CA ILE A 109 -23.27 3.87 -6.57
C ILE A 109 -24.35 4.21 -7.60
N TYR A 110 -24.07 4.04 -8.90
CA TYR A 110 -25.06 4.27 -9.94
C TYR A 110 -26.23 3.28 -9.86
N SER A 111 -25.98 1.99 -9.62
CA SER A 111 -27.03 0.96 -9.47
C SER A 111 -27.88 1.10 -8.20
N LEU A 112 -27.45 1.92 -7.23
CA LEU A 112 -28.26 2.25 -6.05
C LEU A 112 -29.11 3.51 -6.25
N ARG A 113 -28.80 4.32 -7.26
CA ARG A 113 -29.50 5.59 -7.56
C ARG A 113 -30.58 5.44 -8.63
N TYR A 114 -30.56 4.36 -9.39
CA TYR A 114 -31.48 4.03 -10.48
C TYR A 114 -31.88 2.57 -10.39
#